data_AF-A0A3P2A0T5-F1
#
_entry.id   AF-A0A3P2A0T5-F1
#
_cell.length_a   1.000
_cell.length_b   1.000
_cell.length_c   1.000
_cell.angle_alpha   90.00
_cell.angle_beta   90.00
_cell.angle_gamma   90.00
#
_symmetry.space_group_name_H-M   'P 1'
#
loop_
_entity.id
_entity.type
_entity.pdbx_description
1 polymer ?
#
loop_
_entity_poly.entity_id
_entity_poly.type
_entity_poly.pdbx_seq_one_letter_code
_entity_poly.pdbx_strand_id
1 'polypeptide(L)'
;MATRMLKTFLTICALAFAGSALPALAKDPLCGPPPCPEKGPAALDAWLQSLPPEQRLKARAIMADHERQVRELRHRIMQKKRELEHLCYAQDTPPETLPRLGRELQQLRDELRALFLRADQQMRAKLGVAPGRPASRGCSMDFPAPAAQD
;
A
#
# COMPACT_ATOMS: atom_id res chain seq x y z
N MET A 1 55.78 -18.63 1.57
CA MET A 1 54.42 -19.17 1.40
C MET A 1 53.42 -18.03 1.21
N ALA A 2 53.46 -17.31 0.07
CA ALA A 2 52.56 -16.16 -0.17
C ALA A 2 52.19 -15.99 -1.67
N THR A 3 52.35 -17.03 -2.49
CA THR A 3 52.11 -16.97 -3.95
C THR A 3 51.16 -18.05 -4.47
N ARG A 4 50.62 -18.89 -3.58
CA ARG A 4 49.67 -19.96 -3.94
C ARG A 4 48.19 -19.59 -3.73
N MET A 5 47.88 -18.55 -2.95
CA MET A 5 46.50 -18.13 -2.63
C MET A 5 45.91 -17.11 -3.63
N LEU A 6 46.74 -16.40 -4.39
CA LEU A 6 46.25 -15.39 -5.34
C LEU A 6 45.82 -15.99 -6.70
N LYS A 7 46.32 -17.19 -7.02
CA LYS A 7 46.13 -17.84 -8.31
C LYS A 7 44.84 -18.67 -8.40
N THR A 8 44.23 -18.99 -7.24
CA THR A 8 42.91 -19.63 -7.13
C THR A 8 41.76 -18.65 -7.22
N PHE A 9 41.95 -17.38 -6.87
CA PHE A 9 40.89 -16.36 -6.97
C PHE A 9 40.63 -15.92 -8.42
N LEU A 10 41.67 -15.85 -9.25
CA LEU A 10 41.55 -15.41 -10.65
C LEU A 10 40.86 -16.44 -11.56
N THR A 11 40.89 -17.73 -11.22
CA THR A 11 40.24 -18.79 -12.02
C THR A 11 38.75 -18.94 -11.73
N ILE A 12 38.25 -18.47 -10.58
CA ILE A 12 36.81 -18.50 -10.28
C ILE A 12 36.06 -17.43 -11.08
N CYS A 13 36.71 -16.30 -11.41
CA CYS A 13 36.10 -15.24 -12.20
C CYS A 13 35.93 -15.58 -13.70
N ALA A 14 36.66 -16.57 -14.22
CA ALA A 14 36.67 -16.87 -15.66
C ALA A 14 35.60 -17.90 -16.12
N LEU A 15 34.93 -18.60 -15.19
CA LEU A 15 33.91 -19.61 -15.52
C LEU A 15 32.46 -19.13 -15.36
N ALA A 16 32.25 -17.86 -15.01
CA ALA A 16 30.90 -17.26 -14.96
C ALA A 16 30.54 -16.45 -16.22
N PHE A 17 31.35 -16.54 -17.28
CA PHE A 17 31.17 -15.75 -18.52
C PHE A 17 30.45 -16.51 -19.66
N ALA A 18 30.11 -17.79 -19.47
CA ALA A 18 29.49 -18.60 -20.51
C ALA A 18 28.18 -19.23 -20.00
N GLY A 19 27.12 -18.44 -19.89
CA GLY A 19 25.83 -18.98 -19.47
C GLY A 19 24.72 -17.99 -19.23
N SER A 20 24.36 -17.20 -20.23
CA SER A 20 22.96 -16.98 -20.63
C SER A 20 22.86 -15.92 -21.73
N ALA A 21 22.18 -16.32 -22.79
CA ALA A 21 21.72 -15.47 -23.85
C ALA A 21 20.91 -14.28 -23.31
N LEU A 22 21.01 -13.15 -24.01
CA LEU A 22 20.13 -11.97 -23.83
C LEU A 22 18.66 -12.38 -23.76
N PRO A 23 17.89 -11.64 -22.95
CA PRO A 23 16.68 -11.06 -23.48
C PRO A 23 16.77 -9.53 -23.40
N ALA A 24 16.48 -8.93 -24.55
CA ALA A 24 15.63 -7.76 -24.72
C ALA A 24 15.67 -6.72 -23.60
N LEU A 25 16.25 -5.56 -23.92
CA LEU A 25 15.70 -4.21 -23.74
C LEU A 25 14.34 -4.19 -23.00
N ALA A 26 14.38 -4.47 -21.70
CA ALA A 26 13.24 -4.37 -20.81
C ALA A 26 13.28 -2.96 -20.24
N LYS A 27 12.55 -2.08 -20.91
CA LYS A 27 11.93 -0.85 -20.41
C LYS A 27 12.06 -0.74 -18.89
N ASP A 28 12.78 0.28 -18.43
CA ASP A 28 12.94 0.64 -17.01
C ASP A 28 11.69 0.24 -16.23
N PRO A 29 11.78 -0.63 -15.21
CA PRO A 29 10.66 -0.80 -14.31
C PRO A 29 10.49 0.56 -13.66
N LEU A 30 9.38 1.23 -13.99
CA LEU A 30 8.90 2.43 -13.32
C LEU A 30 9.32 2.36 -11.85
N CYS A 31 10.06 3.37 -11.41
CA CYS A 31 10.44 3.59 -10.02
C CYS A 31 9.21 3.95 -9.16
N GLY A 32 8.09 3.27 -9.38
CA GLY A 32 6.81 3.47 -8.75
C GLY A 32 6.47 2.23 -7.91
N PRO A 33 6.10 2.40 -6.63
CA PRO A 33 5.58 1.28 -5.85
C PRO A 33 4.34 0.71 -6.54
N PRO A 34 4.10 -0.63 -6.46
CA PRO A 34 2.91 -1.22 -7.05
C PRO A 34 1.64 -0.52 -6.54
N PRO A 35 0.63 -0.30 -7.41
CA PRO A 35 -0.64 0.24 -6.98
C PRO A 35 -1.21 -0.67 -5.89
N CYS A 36 -1.59 -0.09 -4.75
CA CYS A 36 -2.25 -0.86 -3.72
C CYS A 36 -3.55 -1.43 -4.31
N PRO A 37 -3.84 -2.73 -4.14
CA PRO A 37 -5.11 -3.29 -4.59
C PRO A 37 -6.21 -2.65 -3.75
N GLU A 38 -6.89 -1.66 -4.32
CA GLU A 38 -8.15 -1.17 -3.78
C GLU A 38 -9.17 -2.28 -4.03
N LYS A 39 -9.46 -3.12 -3.01
CA LYS A 39 -10.72 -3.86 -2.99
C LYS A 39 -11.83 -2.80 -3.05
N GLY A 40 -12.43 -2.70 -4.23
CA GLY A 40 -13.18 -1.53 -4.66
C GLY A 40 -14.52 -1.34 -3.97
N PRO A 41 -15.28 -0.31 -4.39
CA PRO A 41 -16.62 0.00 -3.89
C PRO A 41 -17.59 -1.20 -3.94
N ALA A 42 -17.39 -2.11 -4.89
CA ALA A 42 -18.20 -3.32 -5.03
C ALA A 42 -18.18 -4.25 -3.78
N ALA A 43 -17.02 -4.40 -3.12
CA ALA A 43 -16.93 -5.23 -1.92
C ALA A 43 -17.64 -4.59 -0.72
N LEU A 44 -17.57 -3.26 -0.63
CA LEU A 44 -18.31 -2.50 0.36
C LEU A 44 -19.82 -2.61 0.12
N ASP A 45 -20.28 -2.40 -1.11
CA ASP A 45 -21.70 -2.47 -1.44
C ASP A 45 -22.28 -3.87 -1.16
N ALA A 46 -21.56 -4.93 -1.52
CA ALA A 46 -21.96 -6.30 -1.20
C ALA A 46 -22.09 -6.53 0.31
N TRP A 47 -21.15 -6.03 1.12
CA TRP A 47 -21.23 -6.09 2.57
C TRP A 47 -22.41 -5.29 3.13
N LEU A 48 -22.67 -4.08 2.63
CA LEU A 48 -23.81 -3.29 3.07
C LEU A 48 -25.15 -3.99 2.77
N GLN A 49 -25.25 -4.70 1.65
CA GLN A 49 -26.46 -5.44 1.29
C GLN A 49 -26.70 -6.67 2.17
N SER A 50 -25.67 -7.25 2.78
CA SER A 50 -25.86 -8.37 3.73
C SER A 50 -26.40 -7.93 5.10
N LEU A 51 -26.33 -6.63 5.43
CA LEU A 51 -26.84 -6.10 6.68
C LEU A 51 -28.38 -5.97 6.68
N PRO A 52 -29.03 -6.14 7.86
CA PRO A 52 -30.44 -5.79 8.05
C PRO A 52 -30.77 -4.36 7.60
N PRO A 53 -31.97 -4.08 7.07
CA PRO A 53 -32.33 -2.77 6.50
C PRO A 53 -32.08 -1.59 7.45
N GLU A 54 -32.43 -1.75 8.73
CA GLU A 54 -32.24 -0.72 9.75
C GLU A 54 -30.75 -0.44 10.04
N GLN A 55 -29.92 -1.47 10.02
CA GLN A 55 -28.47 -1.34 10.24
C GLN A 55 -27.78 -0.77 8.99
N ARG A 56 -28.26 -1.11 7.79
CA ARG A 56 -27.70 -0.67 6.51
C ARG A 56 -27.73 0.85 6.36
N LEU A 57 -28.84 1.50 6.69
CA LEU A 57 -28.97 2.97 6.61
C LEU A 57 -27.99 3.66 7.56
N LYS A 58 -27.90 3.18 8.81
CA LYS A 58 -26.97 3.74 9.81
C LYS A 58 -25.52 3.47 9.43
N ALA A 59 -25.20 2.30 8.89
CA ALA A 59 -23.87 1.96 8.40
C ALA A 59 -23.43 2.88 7.25
N ARG A 60 -24.32 3.12 6.26
CA ARG A 60 -24.06 4.06 5.16
C ARG A 60 -23.75 5.46 5.65
N ALA A 61 -24.50 5.96 6.64
CA ALA A 61 -24.25 7.29 7.23
C ALA A 61 -22.86 7.36 7.89
N ILE A 62 -22.52 6.37 8.72
CA ILE A 62 -21.19 6.31 9.36
C ILE A 62 -20.08 6.27 8.31
N MET A 63 -20.26 5.51 7.23
CA MET A 63 -19.25 5.40 6.18
C MET A 63 -19.09 6.69 5.38
N ALA A 64 -20.18 7.37 5.05
CA ALA A 64 -20.13 8.64 4.34
C ALA A 64 -19.32 9.71 5.11
N ASP A 65 -19.45 9.75 6.45
CA ASP A 65 -18.69 10.66 7.30
C ASP A 65 -17.18 10.41 7.21
N HIS A 66 -16.78 9.13 7.19
CA HIS A 66 -15.38 8.73 7.10
C HIS A 66 -14.83 8.85 5.67
N GLU A 67 -15.68 8.70 4.65
CA GLU A 67 -15.26 8.70 3.25
C GLU A 67 -14.61 10.03 2.83
N ARG A 68 -15.13 11.16 3.33
CA ARG A 68 -14.53 12.48 3.08
C ARG A 68 -13.07 12.52 3.58
N GLN A 69 -12.85 12.10 4.82
CA GLN A 69 -11.52 12.09 5.43
C GLN A 69 -10.58 11.09 4.74
N VAL A 70 -11.11 9.92 4.32
CA VAL A 70 -10.35 8.92 3.54
C VAL A 70 -9.90 9.52 2.19
N ARG A 71 -10.79 10.20 1.46
CA ARG A 71 -10.44 10.82 0.16
C ARG A 71 -9.36 11.87 0.30
N GLU A 72 -9.45 12.73 1.32
CA GLU A 72 -8.45 13.74 1.61
C GLU A 72 -7.07 13.12 1.92
N LEU A 73 -7.03 12.11 2.79
CA LEU A 73 -5.79 11.42 3.13
C LEU A 73 -5.18 10.70 1.93
N ARG A 74 -6.00 10.03 1.10
CA ARG A 74 -5.54 9.40 -0.15
C ARG A 74 -4.96 10.43 -1.11
N HIS A 75 -5.57 11.61 -1.22
CA HIS A 75 -5.05 12.70 -2.04
C HIS A 75 -3.67 13.15 -1.56
N ARG A 76 -3.51 13.40 -0.25
CA ARG A 76 -2.22 13.77 0.36
C ARG A 76 -1.15 12.70 0.17
N ILE A 77 -1.51 11.42 0.33
CA ILE A 77 -0.62 10.27 0.06
C ILE A 77 -0.15 10.29 -1.40
N MET A 78 -1.07 10.51 -2.34
CA MET A 78 -0.74 10.56 -3.77
C MET A 78 0.17 11.74 -4.12
N GLN A 79 -0.07 12.91 -3.54
CA GLN A 79 0.82 14.06 -3.70
C GLN A 79 2.24 13.74 -3.21
N LYS A 80 2.36 13.16 -2.01
CA LYS A 80 3.66 12.81 -1.43
C LYS A 80 4.39 11.72 -2.22
N LYS A 81 3.65 10.75 -2.78
CA LYS A 81 4.20 9.76 -3.71
C LYS A 81 4.74 10.40 -4.98
N ARG A 82 4.00 11.36 -5.57
CA ARG A 82 4.51 12.13 -6.72
C ARG A 82 5.77 12.90 -6.36
N GLU A 83 5.83 13.55 -5.20
CA GLU A 83 7.07 14.22 -4.74
C GLU A 83 8.26 13.25 -4.70
N LEU A 84 8.07 12.01 -4.23
CA LEU A 84 9.09 10.97 -4.25
C LEU A 84 9.47 10.51 -5.66
N GLU A 85 8.51 10.38 -6.57
CA GLU A 85 8.75 10.01 -7.98
C GLU A 85 9.56 11.08 -8.72
N HIS A 86 9.32 12.37 -8.41
CA HIS A 86 10.05 13.49 -9.03
C HIS A 86 11.44 13.69 -8.44
N LEU A 87 11.74 13.02 -7.33
CA LEU A 87 12.97 13.15 -6.56
C LEU A 87 14.16 12.40 -7.18
N CYS A 88 14.17 12.20 -8.52
CA CYS A 88 15.15 11.48 -9.34
C CYS A 88 16.61 11.78 -8.96
N TYR A 89 17.07 11.23 -7.84
CA TYR A 89 18.35 11.40 -7.13
C TYR A 89 19.24 12.52 -7.66
N ALA A 90 18.68 13.74 -7.72
CA ALA A 90 19.35 14.85 -8.35
C ALA A 90 20.53 15.22 -7.45
N GLN A 91 21.68 15.51 -8.06
CA GLN A 91 22.95 15.67 -7.33
C GLN A 91 22.92 16.85 -6.34
N ASP A 92 21.95 17.76 -6.50
CA ASP A 92 21.65 18.93 -5.68
C ASP A 92 20.60 18.68 -4.58
N THR A 93 19.98 17.50 -4.54
CA THR A 93 18.98 17.17 -3.53
C THR A 93 19.65 17.01 -2.16
N PRO A 94 19.20 17.73 -1.12
CA PRO A 94 19.72 17.54 0.23
C PRO A 94 19.51 16.10 0.71
N PRO A 95 20.51 15.47 1.36
CA PRO A 95 20.42 14.06 1.77
C PRO A 95 19.27 13.78 2.74
N GLU A 96 18.81 14.80 3.48
CA GLU A 96 17.69 14.72 4.42
C GLU A 96 16.31 14.67 3.77
N THR A 97 16.21 14.97 2.46
CA THR A 97 14.92 15.14 1.77
C THR A 97 14.17 13.82 1.66
N LEU A 98 14.86 12.76 1.22
CA LEU A 98 14.24 11.44 1.00
C LEU A 98 13.83 10.77 2.33
N PRO A 99 14.65 10.78 3.40
CA PRO A 99 14.21 10.36 4.73
C PRO A 99 13.02 11.15 5.27
N ARG A 100 12.99 12.48 5.07
CA ARG A 100 11.87 13.32 5.51
C ARG A 100 10.56 12.94 4.82
N LEU A 101 10.56 12.86 3.49
CA LEU A 101 9.37 12.51 2.72
C LEU A 101 8.90 11.07 2.99
N GLY A 102 9.83 10.14 3.21
CA GLY A 102 9.51 8.78 3.65
C GLY A 102 8.77 8.75 4.98
N ARG A 103 9.20 9.55 5.97
CA ARG A 103 8.50 9.69 7.27
C ARG A 103 7.12 10.32 7.10
N GLU A 104 7.01 11.39 6.32
CA GLU A 104 5.72 12.05 6.05
C GLU A 104 4.73 11.11 5.37
N LEU A 105 5.17 10.34 4.37
CA LEU A 105 4.33 9.34 3.71
C LEU A 105 3.88 8.25 4.69
N GLN A 106 4.77 7.82 5.59
CA GLN A 106 4.43 6.82 6.61
C GLN A 106 3.39 7.37 7.60
N GLN A 107 3.53 8.61 8.06
CA GLN A 107 2.56 9.27 8.93
C GLN A 107 1.17 9.32 8.28
N LEU A 108 1.08 9.72 7.01
CA LEU A 108 -0.19 9.76 6.28
C LEU A 108 -0.86 8.38 6.17
N ARG A 109 -0.07 7.32 5.97
CA ARG A 109 -0.58 5.95 5.93
C ARG A 109 -1.07 5.47 7.29
N ASP A 110 -0.40 5.87 8.36
CA ASP A 110 -0.80 5.54 9.73
C ASP A 110 -2.07 6.31 10.13
N GLU A 111 -2.23 7.57 9.72
CA GLU A 111 -3.47 8.34 9.85
C GLU A 111 -4.64 7.66 9.13
N LEU A 112 -4.43 7.22 7.87
CA LEU A 112 -5.45 6.51 7.10
C LEU A 112 -5.83 5.18 7.75
N ARG A 113 -4.87 4.44 8.29
CA ARG A 113 -5.13 3.22 9.06
C ARG A 113 -5.95 3.52 10.32
N ALA A 114 -5.59 4.55 11.08
CA ALA A 114 -6.31 4.95 12.28
C ALA A 114 -7.74 5.38 11.98
N LEU A 115 -7.98 6.01 10.82
CA LEU A 115 -9.32 6.37 10.37
C LEU A 115 -10.18 5.13 10.11
N PHE A 116 -9.63 4.12 9.42
CA PHE A 116 -10.33 2.86 9.20
C PHE A 116 -10.65 2.11 10.49
N LEU A 117 -9.71 2.06 11.44
CA LEU A 117 -9.93 1.45 12.75
C LEU A 117 -11.03 2.17 13.55
N ARG A 118 -11.08 3.50 13.47
CA ARG A 118 -12.16 4.30 14.10
C ARG A 118 -13.52 4.01 13.47
N ALA A 119 -13.60 3.92 12.14
CA ALA A 119 -14.84 3.57 11.46
C ALA A 119 -15.35 2.19 11.89
N ASP A 120 -14.46 1.20 11.92
CA ASP A 120 -14.75 -0.17 12.36
C ASP A 120 -15.20 -0.23 13.83
N GLN A 121 -14.50 0.47 14.74
CA GLN A 121 -14.89 0.57 16.14
C GLN A 121 -16.27 1.24 16.31
N GLN A 122 -16.53 2.32 15.56
CA GLN A 122 -17.80 3.03 15.61
C GLN A 122 -18.95 2.14 15.11
N MET A 123 -18.74 1.36 14.06
CA MET A 123 -19.75 0.41 13.57
C MET A 123 -20.02 -0.70 14.59
N ARG A 124 -18.99 -1.26 15.23
CA ARG A 124 -19.19 -2.26 16.29
C ARG A 124 -19.98 -1.69 17.47
N ALA A 125 -19.62 -0.50 17.93
CA ALA A 125 -20.25 0.13 19.09
C ALA A 125 -21.72 0.53 18.82
N LYS A 126 -22.03 1.06 17.64
CA LYS A 126 -23.37 1.58 17.33
C LYS A 126 -24.33 0.54 16.75
N LEU A 127 -23.81 -0.46 16.03
CA LEU A 127 -24.62 -1.37 15.22
C LEU A 127 -24.35 -2.85 15.50
N GLY A 128 -23.31 -3.19 16.28
CA GLY A 128 -22.89 -4.57 16.48
C GLY A 128 -22.31 -5.24 15.23
N VAL A 129 -22.00 -4.46 14.18
CA VAL A 129 -21.47 -4.97 12.91
C VAL A 129 -20.00 -4.56 12.73
N ALA A 130 -19.24 -5.39 12.02
CA ALA A 130 -17.86 -5.10 11.67
C ALA A 130 -17.70 -5.06 10.13
N PRO A 131 -17.33 -3.92 9.54
CA PRO A 131 -17.01 -3.83 8.11
C PRO A 131 -15.72 -4.57 7.75
N GLY A 132 -14.92 -4.97 8.75
CA GLY A 132 -13.66 -5.69 8.57
C GLY A 132 -12.46 -4.87 9.01
N ARG A 133 -11.25 -5.39 8.78
CA ARG A 133 -10.00 -4.74 9.20
C ARG A 133 -9.29 -4.12 7.99
N PRO A 134 -8.40 -3.14 8.19
CA PRO A 134 -7.53 -2.67 7.12
C PRO A 134 -6.70 -3.82 6.55
N ALA A 135 -6.73 -4.00 5.22
CA ALA A 135 -6.05 -5.07 4.49
C ALA A 135 -4.52 -4.97 4.58
N SER A 136 -4.01 -3.79 4.93
CA SER A 136 -2.58 -3.51 5.09
C SER A 136 -2.35 -2.26 5.94
N ARG A 137 -1.10 -1.77 6.01
CA ARG A 137 -0.74 -0.48 6.61
C ARG A 137 -1.29 0.70 5.77
N GLY A 138 -2.61 0.88 5.79
CA GLY A 138 -3.29 2.08 5.31
C GLY A 138 -3.52 2.16 3.79
N CYS A 139 -3.91 1.07 3.11
CA CYS A 139 -4.28 1.16 1.69
C CYS A 139 -5.78 0.91 1.43
N SER A 140 -6.38 -0.09 2.07
CA SER A 140 -7.77 -0.48 1.82
C SER A 140 -8.36 -1.18 3.04
N MET A 141 -9.70 -1.25 3.07
CA MET A 141 -10.46 -2.11 3.99
C MET A 141 -10.65 -3.48 3.35
N ASP A 142 -10.47 -4.54 4.14
CA ASP A 142 -10.93 -5.88 3.78
C ASP A 142 -12.35 -6.08 4.30
N PHE A 143 -13.33 -5.95 3.41
CA PHE A 143 -14.72 -6.30 3.71
C PHE A 143 -14.91 -7.81 3.68
N PRO A 144 -15.63 -8.40 4.65
CA PRO A 144 -15.95 -9.82 4.60
C PRO A 144 -16.89 -10.11 3.43
N ALA A 145 -16.73 -11.27 2.82
CA ALA A 145 -17.67 -11.74 1.80
C ALA A 145 -19.09 -11.82 2.39
N PRO A 146 -20.15 -11.53 1.62
CA PRO A 146 -21.51 -11.80 2.07
C PRO A 146 -21.62 -13.29 2.39
N ALA A 147 -22.24 -13.63 3.52
CA ALA A 147 -22.59 -15.02 3.82
C ALA A 147 -23.46 -15.55 2.67
N ALA A 148 -23.15 -16.76 2.19
CA ALA A 148 -24.03 -17.45 1.24
C ALA A 148 -25.43 -17.50 1.86
N GLN A 149 -26.41 -16.93 1.17
CA GLN A 149 -27.80 -17.07 1.56
C GLN A 149 -28.25 -18.43 1.03
N ASP A 150 -28.40 -19.40 1.94
CA ASP A 150 -29.06 -20.68 1.67
C ASP A 150 -30.57 -20.46 1.44
#